data_AF-A0A1H1VMA3-F1
#
_entry.id   AF-A0A1H1VMA3-F1
#
_cell.length_a   1.000
_cell.length_b   1.000
_cell.length_c   1.000
_cell.angle_alpha   90.00
_cell.angle_beta   90.00
_cell.angle_gamma   90.00
#
_symmetry.space_group_name_H-M   'P 1'
#
loop_
_entity.id
_entity.type
_entity.pdbx_description
1 polymer ?
#
loop_
_entity_poly.entity_id
_entity_poly.type
_entity_poly.pdbx_seq_one_letter_code
_entity_poly.pdbx_strand_id
1 'polypeptide(L)'
;MDEQALREALHVRAAEQTFDPDVVGRAVEGGRARRRRRRTTLLAAVPVLALAITGSAAAGLSWLPGDPPAAGSAGTDAHPVQLLAQTTVPEIAMQAHLSGVLTVADYGCVTIELGDDRIIPVAWPLGWTAARGEDGRAVLYDADGRPRAREGSSVSVGGGSVDNDVAWSPVDSAHPCALGSPGVFRVSGGVEPVPLTDHDAAAPGDPG
;
A
#
# COMPACT_ATOMS: atom_id res chain seq x y z
N MET A 1 40.12 -1.85 -14.79
CA MET A 1 39.44 -2.99 -15.42
C MET A 1 38.93 -2.48 -16.75
N ASP A 2 39.32 -3.10 -17.86
CA ASP A 2 39.02 -2.62 -19.20
C ASP A 2 37.55 -2.89 -19.56
N GLU A 3 36.86 -1.88 -20.09
CA GLU A 3 35.45 -1.96 -20.53
C GLU A 3 35.29 -3.04 -21.62
N GLN A 4 36.35 -3.25 -22.40
CA GLN A 4 36.37 -4.25 -23.46
C GLN A 4 36.40 -5.68 -22.90
N ALA A 5 37.17 -5.92 -21.84
CA ALA A 5 37.21 -7.21 -21.14
C ALA A 5 35.88 -7.52 -20.42
N LEU A 6 35.19 -6.50 -19.90
CA LEU A 6 33.87 -6.67 -19.30
C LEU A 6 32.81 -7.03 -20.35
N ARG A 7 32.82 -6.39 -21.52
CA ARG A 7 31.91 -6.73 -22.62
C ARG A 7 32.12 -8.14 -23.12
N GLU A 8 33.37 -8.58 -23.25
CA GLU A 8 33.69 -9.93 -23.72
C GLU A 8 33.25 -11.00 -22.70
N ALA A 9 33.49 -10.76 -21.41
CA ALA A 9 33.02 -11.64 -20.34
C ALA A 9 31.49 -11.75 -20.28
N LEU A 10 30.76 -10.65 -20.53
CA LEU A 10 29.29 -10.68 -20.60
C LEU A 10 28.79 -11.44 -21.83
N HIS A 11 29.45 -11.29 -22.98
CA HIS A 11 29.09 -12.02 -24.20
C HIS A 11 29.29 -13.54 -24.07
N VAL A 12 30.40 -13.98 -23.49
CA VAL A 12 30.67 -15.41 -23.24
C VAL A 12 29.61 -15.99 -22.30
N ARG A 13 29.28 -15.27 -21.21
CA ARG A 13 28.28 -15.73 -20.24
C ARG A 13 26.87 -15.80 -20.83
N ALA A 14 26.52 -14.87 -21.70
CA ALA A 14 25.23 -14.89 -22.41
C ALA A 14 25.13 -16.05 -23.42
N ALA A 15 26.25 -16.43 -24.06
CA ALA A 15 26.29 -17.56 -24.98
C ALA A 15 26.19 -18.93 -24.27
N GLU A 16 26.64 -19.02 -23.02
CA GLU A 16 26.54 -20.23 -22.19
C GLU A 16 25.16 -20.43 -21.55
N GLN A 17 24.39 -19.35 -21.35
CA GLN A 17 23.02 -19.44 -20.89
C GLN A 17 22.11 -19.93 -22.02
N THR A 18 21.96 -21.25 -22.09
CA THR A 18 21.00 -21.88 -22.98
C THR A 18 19.59 -21.52 -22.47
N PHE A 19 18.97 -20.54 -23.11
CA PHE A 19 17.58 -20.17 -22.84
C PHE A 19 16.68 -21.33 -23.27
N ASP A 20 16.12 -22.05 -22.30
CA ASP A 20 15.15 -23.10 -22.55
C ASP A 20 13.74 -22.48 -22.62
N PRO A 21 13.16 -22.30 -23.82
CA PRO A 21 11.83 -21.70 -23.97
C PRO A 21 10.73 -22.56 -23.32
N ASP A 22 10.95 -23.87 -23.16
CA ASP A 22 9.97 -24.79 -22.58
C ASP A 22 9.91 -24.67 -21.05
N VAL A 23 11.02 -24.28 -20.40
CA VAL A 23 11.03 -23.94 -18.98
C VAL A 23 10.25 -22.65 -18.72
N VAL A 24 10.43 -21.63 -19.57
CA VAL A 24 9.68 -20.36 -19.46
C VAL A 24 8.20 -20.58 -19.76
N GLY A 25 7.88 -21.38 -20.79
CA GLY A 25 6.51 -21.77 -21.11
C GLY A 25 5.80 -22.44 -19.94
N ARG A 26 6.44 -23.45 -19.32
CA ARG A 26 5.89 -24.14 -18.14
C ARG A 26 5.70 -23.23 -16.92
N ALA A 27 6.63 -22.30 -16.68
CA ALA A 27 6.50 -21.34 -15.59
C ALA A 27 5.32 -20.38 -15.80
N VAL A 28 5.15 -19.86 -17.03
CA VAL A 28 4.04 -18.97 -17.39
C VAL A 28 2.70 -19.70 -17.35
N GLU A 29 2.62 -20.94 -17.84
CA GLU A 29 1.40 -21.75 -17.77
C GLU A 29 1.01 -22.12 -16.34
N GLY A 30 1.99 -22.46 -15.49
CA GLY A 30 1.77 -22.71 -14.06
C GLY A 30 1.15 -21.50 -13.35
N GLY A 31 1.63 -20.29 -13.65
CA GLY A 31 1.07 -19.03 -13.13
C GLY A 31 -0.38 -18.79 -13.58
N ARG A 32 -0.68 -19.03 -14.86
CA ARG A 32 -2.05 -18.86 -15.41
C ARG A 32 -3.04 -19.88 -14.83
N ALA A 33 -2.64 -21.13 -14.65
CA ALA A 33 -3.48 -22.17 -14.06
C ALA A 33 -3.83 -21.87 -12.59
N ARG A 34 -2.88 -21.33 -11.82
CA ARG A 34 -3.08 -20.95 -10.41
C ARG A 34 -4.05 -19.78 -10.26
N ARG A 35 -4.02 -18.81 -11.19
CA ARG A 35 -4.94 -17.65 -11.21
C ARG A 35 -6.39 -18.04 -11.49
N ARG A 36 -6.64 -19.04 -12.35
CA ARG A 36 -8.01 -19.53 -12.64
C ARG A 36 -8.67 -20.22 -11.44
N ARG A 37 -7.93 -21.01 -10.66
CA ARG A 37 -8.51 -21.75 -9.52
C ARG A 37 -9.01 -20.86 -8.39
N ARG A 38 -8.46 -19.66 -8.20
CA ARG A 38 -8.88 -18.74 -7.12
C ARG A 38 -10.20 -18.02 -7.40
N ARG A 39 -10.63 -17.89 -8.66
CA ARG A 39 -11.89 -17.21 -9.01
C ARG A 39 -13.12 -18.09 -8.80
N THR A 40 -12.98 -19.41 -8.79
CA THR A 40 -14.12 -20.32 -8.64
C THR A 40 -14.53 -20.59 -7.19
N THR A 41 -13.73 -20.20 -6.19
CA THR A 41 -14.04 -20.43 -4.77
C THR A 41 -14.82 -19.30 -4.08
N LEU A 42 -15.10 -18.17 -4.75
CA LEU A 42 -15.77 -17.01 -4.12
C LEU A 42 -17.28 -16.89 -4.40
N LEU A 43 -17.92 -17.87 -5.06
CA LEU A 43 -19.34 -17.79 -5.42
C LEU A 43 -20.27 -18.73 -4.63
N ALA A 44 -19.83 -19.24 -3.48
CA ALA A 44 -20.65 -20.15 -2.68
C ALA A 44 -20.64 -19.80 -1.18
N ALA A 45 -21.11 -18.60 -0.81
CA ALA A 45 -21.63 -18.32 0.54
C ALA A 45 -22.33 -16.95 0.57
N VAL A 46 -23.57 -16.87 0.09
CA VAL A 46 -24.49 -15.77 0.41
C VAL A 46 -25.54 -16.32 1.38
N PRO A 47 -25.41 -16.12 2.70
CA PRO A 47 -26.52 -16.35 3.60
C PRO A 47 -27.48 -15.16 3.49
N VAL A 48 -28.63 -15.40 2.87
CA VAL A 48 -29.80 -14.51 2.91
C VAL A 48 -30.33 -14.53 4.35
N LEU A 49 -30.06 -13.47 5.12
CA LEU A 49 -30.76 -13.22 6.38
C LEU A 49 -31.90 -12.23 6.15
N ALA A 50 -33.10 -12.76 5.98
CA ALA A 50 -34.34 -12.00 6.06
C ALA A 50 -34.73 -11.86 7.54
N LEU A 51 -34.82 -10.62 8.03
CA LEU A 51 -35.48 -10.31 9.30
C LEU A 51 -36.30 -9.02 9.13
N ALA A 52 -37.59 -9.23 8.91
CA ALA A 52 -38.64 -8.25 9.14
C ALA A 52 -38.91 -8.15 10.66
N ILE A 53 -39.15 -6.94 11.19
CA ILE A 53 -39.96 -6.70 12.40
C ILE A 53 -40.45 -5.24 12.35
N THR A 54 -41.73 -5.13 11.96
CA THR A 54 -42.84 -4.30 12.48
C THR A 54 -42.61 -2.85 12.93
N GLY A 55 -43.47 -1.98 12.41
CA GLY A 55 -43.53 -0.55 12.70
C GLY A 55 -44.05 -0.17 14.08
N SER A 56 -43.97 1.13 14.35
CA SER A 56 -44.83 1.85 15.27
C SER A 56 -44.92 3.30 14.81
N ALA A 57 -46.10 3.69 14.36
CA ALA A 57 -46.48 5.08 14.18
C ALA A 57 -46.90 5.63 15.53
N ALA A 58 -46.32 6.75 15.94
CA ALA A 58 -46.93 7.67 16.91
C ALA A 58 -46.61 9.10 16.46
N ALA A 59 -47.67 9.79 16.06
CA ALA A 59 -47.66 11.21 15.79
C ALA A 59 -47.59 11.99 17.12
N GLY A 60 -46.88 13.12 17.09
CA GLY A 60 -47.07 14.24 18.00
C GLY A 60 -46.07 14.34 19.15
N LEU A 61 -45.17 15.32 19.07
CA LEU A 61 -45.05 16.47 19.98
C LEU A 61 -43.82 17.31 19.59
N SER A 62 -44.09 18.53 19.15
CA SER A 62 -43.63 19.78 19.77
C SER A 62 -42.31 20.31 19.24
N TRP A 63 -42.42 21.31 18.37
CA TRP A 63 -41.38 22.29 18.10
C TRP A 63 -40.78 22.82 19.41
N LEU A 64 -39.53 22.45 19.69
CA LEU A 64 -38.66 23.07 20.68
C LEU A 64 -37.55 23.82 19.93
N PRO A 65 -37.40 25.14 20.08
CA PRO A 65 -36.26 25.85 19.54
C PRO A 65 -35.07 25.62 20.47
N GLY A 66 -34.18 24.71 20.07
CA GLY A 66 -32.91 24.48 20.77
C GLY A 66 -32.44 23.03 20.73
N ASP A 67 -32.36 22.42 19.54
CA ASP A 67 -31.60 21.18 19.40
C ASP A 67 -30.11 21.52 19.54
N PRO A 68 -29.37 20.96 20.52
CA PRO A 68 -27.92 20.98 20.46
C PRO A 68 -27.50 20.31 19.15
N PRO A 69 -26.42 20.79 18.47
CA PRO A 69 -25.97 20.15 17.25
C PRO A 69 -25.81 18.66 17.55
N ALA A 70 -26.52 17.83 16.79
CA ALA A 70 -26.37 16.39 16.85
C ALA A 70 -24.87 16.13 16.83
N ALA A 71 -24.34 15.63 17.95
CA ALA A 71 -23.01 15.09 17.99
C ALA A 71 -23.02 13.97 16.96
N GLY A 72 -22.57 14.28 15.75
CA GLY A 72 -22.47 13.32 14.67
C GLY A 72 -21.73 12.14 15.25
N SER A 73 -22.34 10.96 15.16
CA SER A 73 -21.74 9.71 15.59
C SER A 73 -20.47 9.46 14.76
N ALA A 74 -19.38 10.14 15.10
CA ALA A 74 -18.02 9.86 14.67
C ALA A 74 -17.52 8.68 15.50
N GLY A 75 -18.19 7.55 15.32
CA GLY A 75 -17.82 6.26 15.87
C GLY A 75 -17.66 5.26 14.75
N THR A 76 -17.08 5.66 13.62
CA THR A 76 -16.48 4.68 12.73
C THR A 76 -15.21 4.24 13.44
N ASP A 77 -15.14 2.98 13.86
CA ASP A 77 -14.00 2.36 14.54
C ASP A 77 -12.69 2.70 13.79
N ALA A 78 -12.06 3.80 14.20
CA ALA A 78 -10.85 4.28 13.57
C ALA A 78 -9.76 3.29 13.97
N HIS A 79 -9.39 2.42 13.04
CA HIS A 79 -8.35 1.44 13.28
C HIS A 79 -7.06 2.18 13.61
N PRO A 80 -6.26 1.67 14.55
CA PRO A 80 -4.96 2.26 14.83
C PRO A 80 -4.14 2.32 13.55
N VAL A 81 -3.40 3.40 13.37
CA VAL A 81 -2.48 3.53 12.23
C VAL A 81 -1.34 2.54 12.42
N GLN A 82 -1.09 1.75 11.38
CA GLN A 82 -0.15 0.64 11.41
C GLN A 82 0.82 0.74 10.23
N LEU A 83 2.07 0.38 10.50
CA LEU A 83 3.09 0.22 9.46
C LEU A 83 3.35 -1.27 9.25
N LEU A 84 3.59 -1.63 8.00
CA LEU A 84 4.33 -2.84 7.71
C LEU A 84 5.82 -2.53 7.93
N ALA A 85 6.41 -3.05 9.00
CA ALA A 85 7.83 -2.86 9.29
C ALA A 85 8.67 -3.95 8.63
N GLN A 86 9.87 -3.60 8.18
CA GLN A 86 10.88 -4.57 7.81
C GLN A 86 11.38 -5.31 9.06
N THR A 87 11.76 -6.57 8.92
CA THR A 87 12.36 -7.38 10.00
C THR A 87 13.88 -7.34 10.00
N THR A 88 14.48 -6.90 8.88
CA THR A 88 15.94 -6.85 8.68
C THR A 88 16.35 -5.62 7.89
N VAL A 89 17.54 -5.08 8.15
CA VAL A 89 18.13 -4.03 7.31
C VAL A 89 18.49 -4.62 5.94
N PRO A 90 18.09 -4.00 4.82
CA PRO A 90 18.37 -4.53 3.49
C PRO A 90 19.85 -4.38 3.14
N GLU A 91 20.54 -5.48 2.82
CA GLU A 91 21.96 -5.44 2.41
C GLU A 91 22.15 -4.85 1.01
N ILE A 92 21.27 -5.20 0.06
CA ILE A 92 21.25 -4.67 -1.30
C ILE A 92 19.79 -4.62 -1.75
N ALA A 93 19.32 -3.44 -2.14
CA ALA A 93 18.07 -3.30 -2.88
C ALA A 93 18.43 -2.75 -4.27
N MET A 94 17.88 -3.32 -5.33
CA MET A 94 17.83 -2.62 -6.62
C MET A 94 17.23 -1.25 -6.35
N GLN A 95 17.94 -0.17 -6.70
CA GLN A 95 17.48 1.19 -6.44
C GLN A 95 16.33 1.52 -7.39
N ALA A 96 15.11 1.20 -6.98
CA ALA A 96 13.88 1.69 -7.58
C ALA A 96 13.41 2.92 -6.81
N HIS A 97 12.77 3.84 -7.54
CA HIS A 97 12.12 5.00 -6.97
C HIS A 97 10.61 4.80 -7.06
N LEU A 98 9.91 4.95 -5.94
CA LEU A 98 8.46 4.93 -5.88
C LEU A 98 7.98 6.31 -5.44
N SER A 99 7.20 6.95 -6.30
CA SER A 99 6.59 8.26 -6.03
C SER A 99 5.08 8.14 -6.07
N GLY A 100 4.40 8.74 -5.10
CA GLY A 100 2.94 8.69 -5.00
C GLY A 100 2.45 9.48 -3.79
N VAL A 101 1.20 9.25 -3.38
CA VAL A 101 0.60 9.92 -2.23
C VAL A 101 0.62 8.98 -1.04
N LEU A 102 1.08 9.45 0.12
CA LEU A 102 0.98 8.69 1.36
C LEU A 102 -0.49 8.60 1.76
N THR A 103 -1.04 7.39 1.86
CA THR A 103 -2.44 7.17 2.21
C THR A 103 -2.57 6.12 3.31
N VAL A 104 -3.74 6.06 3.96
CA VAL A 104 -4.07 5.02 4.93
C VAL A 104 -5.16 4.13 4.33
N ALA A 105 -4.79 2.91 3.95
CA ALA A 105 -5.69 1.91 3.43
C ALA A 105 -6.49 1.22 4.56
N ASP A 106 -7.25 0.19 4.19
CA ASP A 106 -8.02 -0.65 5.11
C ASP A 106 -7.18 -1.11 6.31
N TYR A 107 -7.84 -1.26 7.47
CA TYR A 107 -7.22 -1.64 8.74
C TYR A 107 -6.18 -0.66 9.30
N GLY A 108 -6.11 0.57 8.76
CA GLY A 108 -5.20 1.60 9.23
C GLY A 108 -3.78 1.49 8.65
N CYS A 109 -3.61 0.78 7.54
CA CYS A 109 -2.29 0.50 6.98
C CYS A 109 -1.74 1.66 6.15
N VAL A 110 -0.56 2.17 6.51
CA VAL A 110 0.10 3.23 5.75
C VAL A 110 0.71 2.66 4.47
N THR A 111 0.25 3.18 3.34
CA THR A 111 0.62 2.73 1.99
C THR A 111 0.96 3.92 1.10
N ILE A 112 1.45 3.65 -0.11
CA ILE A 112 1.60 4.67 -1.15
C ILE A 112 0.57 4.39 -2.24
N GLU A 113 -0.29 5.36 -2.49
CA GLU A 113 -1.19 5.36 -3.63
C GLU A 113 -0.45 5.93 -4.84
N LEU A 114 -0.39 5.12 -5.89
CA LEU A 114 -0.02 5.58 -7.22
C LEU A 114 -1.30 6.07 -7.90
N GLY A 115 -1.17 6.99 -8.86
CA GLY A 115 -2.31 7.39 -9.69
C GLY A 115 -3.11 6.20 -10.23
N ASP A 116 -4.38 6.44 -10.57
CA ASP A 116 -5.38 5.43 -10.90
C ASP A 116 -5.80 4.52 -9.71
N ASP A 117 -5.87 5.10 -8.50
CA ASP A 117 -6.31 4.43 -7.26
C ASP A 117 -5.49 3.16 -6.89
N ARG A 118 -4.27 3.05 -7.40
CA ARG A 118 -3.45 1.85 -7.21
C ARG A 118 -2.66 1.94 -5.91
N ILE A 119 -3.09 1.19 -4.91
CA ILE A 119 -2.44 1.11 -3.60
C ILE A 119 -1.26 0.13 -3.63
N ILE A 120 -0.09 0.59 -3.21
CA ILE A 120 1.12 -0.21 -3.02
C ILE A 120 1.39 -0.39 -1.52
N PRO A 121 1.38 -1.63 -1.01
CA PRO A 121 1.87 -1.92 0.34
C PRO A 121 3.35 -1.58 0.45
N VAL A 122 3.73 -0.87 1.51
CA VAL A 122 5.10 -0.39 1.72
C VAL A 122 5.64 -0.96 3.02
N ALA A 123 6.77 -1.64 2.93
CA ALA A 123 7.53 -2.08 4.10
C ALA A 123 8.54 -1.01 4.49
N TRP A 124 8.29 -0.35 5.62
CA TRP A 124 9.08 0.76 6.15
C TRP A 124 10.33 0.27 6.89
N PRO A 125 11.43 1.04 6.90
CA PRO A 125 12.64 0.63 7.58
C PRO A 125 12.41 0.40 9.09
N LEU A 126 13.26 -0.43 9.68
CA LEU A 126 13.23 -0.70 11.12
C LEU A 126 13.28 0.60 11.94
N GLY A 127 12.47 0.66 13.00
CA GLY A 127 12.37 1.81 13.90
C GLY A 127 11.41 2.91 13.43
N TRP A 128 10.94 2.88 12.18
CA TRP A 128 9.92 3.82 11.72
C TRP A 128 8.58 3.54 12.39
N THR A 129 7.81 4.60 12.62
CA THR A 129 6.50 4.51 13.27
C THR A 129 5.48 5.40 12.56
N ALA A 130 4.20 5.16 12.81
CA ALA A 130 3.14 6.06 12.37
C ALA A 130 2.10 6.22 13.47
N ALA A 131 1.52 7.41 13.55
CA ALA A 131 0.50 7.75 14.52
C ALA A 131 -0.51 8.74 13.91
N ARG A 132 -1.68 8.86 14.52
CA ARG A 132 -2.65 9.92 14.17
C ARG A 132 -2.16 11.25 14.74
N GLY A 133 -2.10 12.28 13.91
CA GLY A 133 -1.84 13.66 14.32
C GLY A 133 -3.08 14.31 14.93
N GLU A 134 -2.93 15.56 15.39
CA GLU A 134 -4.01 16.37 15.97
C GLU A 134 -5.16 16.63 14.98
N ASP A 135 -4.85 16.63 13.68
CA ASP A 135 -5.80 16.79 12.57
C ASP A 135 -6.46 15.46 12.14
N GLY A 136 -6.21 14.37 12.87
CA GLY A 136 -6.73 13.04 12.58
C GLY A 136 -6.05 12.33 11.41
N ARG A 137 -5.08 12.96 10.74
CA ARG A 137 -4.33 12.35 9.63
C ARG A 137 -3.18 11.51 10.14
N ALA A 138 -2.83 10.43 9.44
CA ALA A 138 -1.62 9.68 9.78
C ALA A 138 -0.38 10.54 9.54
N VAL A 139 0.57 10.48 10.47
CA VAL A 139 1.90 11.07 10.39
C VAL A 139 2.91 9.95 10.46
N LEU A 140 3.83 9.93 9.49
CA LEU A 140 4.92 8.97 9.41
C LEU A 140 6.17 9.57 10.05
N TYR A 141 6.79 8.82 10.95
CA TYR A 141 8.00 9.22 11.68
C TYR A 141 9.15 8.27 11.33
N ASP A 142 10.35 8.83 11.18
CA ASP A 142 11.57 8.04 11.05
C ASP A 142 11.98 7.42 12.40
N ALA A 143 13.08 6.65 12.38
CA ALA A 143 13.61 5.99 13.57
C ALA A 143 14.08 6.96 14.67
N ASP A 144 14.35 8.22 14.33
CA ASP A 144 14.69 9.28 15.29
C ASP A 144 13.45 10.00 15.85
N GLY A 145 12.25 9.57 15.45
CA GLY A 145 10.98 10.18 15.83
C GLY A 145 10.68 11.50 15.11
N ARG A 146 11.39 11.80 14.00
CA ARG A 146 11.14 13.03 13.23
C ARG A 146 10.03 12.79 12.21
N PRO A 147 9.05 13.69 12.10
CA PRO A 147 7.99 13.55 11.10
C PRO A 147 8.57 13.69 9.69
N ARG A 148 8.26 12.73 8.81
CA ARG A 148 8.74 12.69 7.43
C ARG A 148 7.67 12.99 6.40
N ALA A 149 6.43 12.59 6.65
CA ALA A 149 5.30 12.80 5.77
C ALA A 149 3.97 12.71 6.54
N ARG A 150 2.90 13.21 5.93
CA ARG A 150 1.53 13.07 6.42
C ARG A 150 0.64 12.47 5.36
N GLU A 151 -0.44 11.83 5.77
CA GLU A 151 -1.51 11.36 4.89
C GLU A 151 -1.97 12.48 3.94
N GLY A 152 -2.09 12.14 2.65
CA GLY A 152 -2.37 13.07 1.56
C GLY A 152 -1.15 13.80 0.98
N SER A 153 0.05 13.63 1.53
CA SER A 153 1.26 14.26 1.00
C SER A 153 1.87 13.44 -0.14
N SER A 154 2.34 14.11 -1.18
CA SER A 154 3.22 13.51 -2.20
C SER A 154 4.57 13.14 -1.56
N VAL A 155 4.94 11.87 -1.70
CA VAL A 155 6.18 11.30 -1.17
C VAL A 155 6.95 10.63 -2.27
N SER A 156 8.28 10.66 -2.14
CA SER A 156 9.15 9.81 -2.93
C SER A 156 10.08 9.00 -2.03
N VAL A 157 10.18 7.70 -2.32
CA VAL A 157 10.97 6.75 -1.55
C VAL A 157 11.87 5.94 -2.45
N GLY A 158 13.12 5.77 -2.02
CA GLY A 158 14.04 4.78 -2.58
C GLY A 158 13.77 3.41 -1.98
N GLY A 159 13.85 2.36 -2.80
CA GLY A 159 13.58 1.00 -2.35
C GLY A 159 13.58 -0.01 -3.48
N GLY A 160 12.92 -1.14 -3.28
CA GLY A 160 12.73 -2.16 -4.30
C GLY A 160 11.54 -3.06 -3.99
N SER A 161 10.91 -3.60 -5.04
CA SER A 161 9.85 -4.60 -4.86
C SER A 161 10.45 -5.92 -4.38
N VAL A 162 9.86 -6.51 -3.35
CA VAL A 162 10.22 -7.84 -2.85
C VAL A 162 8.99 -8.73 -2.85
N ASP A 163 9.18 -10.00 -3.17
CA ASP A 163 8.12 -11.00 -3.06
C ASP A 163 7.87 -11.35 -1.58
N ASN A 164 6.60 -11.45 -1.22
CA ASN A 164 6.16 -11.74 0.16
C ASN A 164 6.01 -13.24 0.42
N ASP A 165 6.05 -14.08 -0.61
CA ASP A 165 5.81 -15.52 -0.52
C ASP A 165 7.09 -16.37 -0.45
N VAL A 166 8.26 -15.72 -0.36
CA VAL A 166 9.54 -16.40 -0.19
C VAL A 166 9.94 -16.48 1.29
N ALA A 167 10.52 -17.61 1.70
CA ALA A 167 10.88 -17.88 3.11
C ALA A 167 11.89 -16.88 3.71
N TRP A 168 12.56 -16.08 2.88
CA TRP A 168 13.56 -15.09 3.26
C TRP A 168 13.04 -13.66 3.12
N SER A 169 11.72 -13.49 3.00
CA SER A 169 11.14 -12.15 2.86
C SER A 169 11.45 -11.33 4.13
N PRO A 170 11.96 -10.10 3.99
CA PRO A 170 12.29 -9.23 5.13
C PRO A 170 11.01 -8.61 5.74
N VAL A 171 9.85 -9.21 5.50
CA VAL A 171 8.52 -8.70 5.80
C VAL A 171 7.66 -9.88 6.22
N ASP A 172 6.87 -9.71 7.27
CA ASP A 172 5.88 -10.69 7.68
C ASP A 172 4.67 -10.65 6.72
N SER A 173 4.53 -11.67 5.88
CA SER A 173 3.42 -11.77 4.92
C SER A 173 2.07 -12.05 5.56
N ALA A 174 2.03 -12.47 6.83
CA ALA A 174 0.80 -12.60 7.60
C ALA A 174 0.33 -11.27 8.21
N HIS A 175 1.17 -10.22 8.17
CA HIS A 175 0.83 -8.91 8.70
C HIS A 175 -0.34 -8.29 7.91
N PRO A 176 -1.36 -7.71 8.56
CA PRO A 176 -2.53 -7.16 7.87
C PRO A 176 -2.15 -6.13 6.80
N CYS A 177 -1.13 -5.31 7.06
CA CYS A 177 -0.63 -4.31 6.12
C CYS A 177 0.18 -4.83 4.94
N ALA A 178 0.39 -6.15 4.81
CA ALA A 178 0.80 -6.76 3.55
C ALA A 178 -0.35 -6.81 2.53
N LEU A 179 -1.59 -6.57 2.96
CA LEU A 179 -2.82 -6.49 2.14
C LEU A 179 -3.03 -7.71 1.22
N GLY A 180 -2.51 -8.88 1.61
CA GLY A 180 -2.54 -10.10 0.79
C GLY A 180 -1.80 -9.98 -0.54
N SER A 181 -0.97 -8.94 -0.72
CA SER A 181 -0.22 -8.70 -1.94
C SER A 181 0.91 -9.70 -2.10
N PRO A 182 1.16 -10.25 -3.31
CA PRO A 182 2.29 -11.13 -3.56
C PRO A 182 3.64 -10.43 -3.43
N GLY A 183 3.67 -9.09 -3.45
CA GLY A 183 4.88 -8.31 -3.19
C GLY A 183 4.59 -7.00 -2.49
N VAL A 184 5.60 -6.46 -1.81
CA VAL A 184 5.57 -5.13 -1.20
C VAL A 184 6.75 -4.31 -1.71
N PHE A 185 6.62 -2.99 -1.65
CA PHE A 185 7.74 -2.11 -1.88
C PHE A 185 8.53 -1.93 -0.59
N ARG A 186 9.77 -2.42 -0.56
CA ARG A 186 10.68 -2.30 0.59
C ARG A 186 11.48 -1.01 0.48
N VAL A 187 11.28 -0.09 1.41
CA VAL A 187 11.99 1.20 1.45
C VAL A 187 13.43 1.01 1.97
N SER A 188 14.43 1.46 1.23
CA SER A 188 15.84 1.34 1.62
C SER A 188 16.48 2.67 2.07
N GLY A 189 15.80 3.81 1.88
CA GLY A 189 16.32 5.13 2.15
C GLY A 189 15.37 6.04 2.93
N GLY A 190 15.70 7.33 2.99
CA GLY A 190 14.82 8.35 3.54
C GLY A 190 13.57 8.57 2.70
N VAL A 191 12.53 9.11 3.33
CA VAL A 191 11.38 9.70 2.62
C VAL A 191 11.75 11.13 2.28
N GLU A 192 11.76 11.45 1.00
CA GLU A 192 11.89 12.82 0.52
C GLU A 192 10.48 13.37 0.28
N PRO A 193 10.07 14.43 0.99
CA PRO A 193 8.88 15.17 0.61
C PRO A 193 9.09 15.68 -0.81
N VAL A 194 8.17 15.36 -1.72
CA VAL A 194 8.19 16.00 -3.03
C VAL A 194 7.67 17.41 -2.78
N PRO A 195 8.48 18.48 -2.98
CA PRO A 195 7.95 19.83 -2.88
C PRO A 195 6.79 19.93 -3.87
N LEU A 196 5.62 20.36 -3.39
CA LEU A 196 4.48 20.68 -4.25
C LEU A 196 4.99 21.72 -5.25
N THR A 197 5.26 21.28 -6.48
CA THR A 197 5.60 22.23 -7.53
C THR A 197 4.34 23.02 -7.85
N ASP A 198 4.47 24.31 -8.19
CA ASP A 198 3.32 25.18 -8.50
C ASP A 198 2.39 24.63 -9.60
N HIS A 199 2.81 23.61 -10.36
CA HIS A 199 1.99 22.88 -11.32
C HIS A 199 0.85 22.06 -10.70
N ASP A 200 0.96 21.61 -9.45
CA ASP A 200 -0.09 20.83 -8.77
C ASP A 200 -1.14 21.73 -8.07
N ALA A 201 -0.86 23.04 -7.95
CA ALA A 201 -1.81 24.02 -7.42
C ALA A 201 -2.87 24.47 -8.45
N ALA A 202 -2.67 24.14 -9.73
CA ALA A 202 -3.58 24.48 -10.81
C ALA A 202 -4.59 23.34 -11.06
N ALA A 203 -5.44 23.04 -10.09
CA ALA A 203 -6.66 22.31 -10.39
C ALA A 203 -7.58 23.20 -11.27
N PRO A 204 -8.13 22.71 -12.40
CA PRO A 204 -8.99 23.49 -13.27
C PRO A 204 -10.39 23.66 -12.66
N GLY A 205 -10.61 24.74 -11.91
CA GLY A 205 -11.90 25.43 -11.92
C GLY A 205 -11.85 26.45 -13.06
N ASP A 206 -12.79 26.55 -14.00
CA ASP A 206 -14.24 26.54 -13.88
C ASP A 206 -14.77 26.52 -15.33
N PRO A 207 -15.61 25.57 -15.79
CA PRO A 207 -16.29 25.73 -17.06
C PRO A 207 -17.46 26.71 -16.85
N GLY A 208 -17.26 27.96 -17.28
CA GLY A 208 -18.32 28.97 -17.35
C GLY A 208 -19.43 28.65 -18.34
#